data_AF-A0A2A4X5A8-F1
#
_entry.id   AF-A0A2A4X5A8-F1
#
_cell.length_a   1.000
_cell.length_b   1.000
_cell.length_c   1.000
_cell.angle_alpha   90.00
_cell.angle_beta   90.00
_cell.angle_gamma   90.00
#
_symmetry.space_group_name_H-M   'P 1'
#
loop_
_entity.id
_entity.type
_entity.pdbx_description
1 polymer ?
#
loop_
_entity_poly.entity_id
_entity_poly.type
_entity_poly.pdbx_seq_one_letter_code
_entity_poly.pdbx_strand_id
1 'polypeptide(L)'
;MTTVSNKTLKSALQDIINSKPNSLQAAVASEALDHEDIKCFFSDLLQHGCISGMIGSLIYYTDTHTFFDAHYDAIEELRQEYQDNIGEPLEIKENLKNFLAWFAFEETAYQMALELGLEV
;
A
#
# COMPACT_ATOMS: atom_id res chain seq x y z
N MET A 1 7.20 19.27 -16.35
CA MET A 1 7.08 18.54 -15.09
C MET A 1 8.35 17.73 -14.91
N THR A 2 9.07 17.94 -13.80
CA THR A 2 10.33 17.24 -13.50
C THR A 2 9.97 15.81 -13.10
N THR A 3 10.21 14.85 -13.97
CA THR A 3 9.97 13.44 -13.67
C THR A 3 10.92 12.99 -12.56
N VAL A 4 10.39 12.60 -11.39
CA VAL A 4 11.20 12.04 -10.30
C VAL A 4 11.96 10.81 -10.84
N SER A 5 13.27 10.74 -10.61
CA SER A 5 14.07 9.62 -11.12
C SER A 5 13.85 8.36 -10.28
N ASN A 6 13.94 7.19 -10.91
CA ASN A 6 13.82 5.90 -10.21
C ASN A 6 14.86 5.74 -9.09
N LYS A 7 16.10 6.23 -9.30
CA LYS A 7 17.14 6.24 -8.26
C LYS A 7 16.71 7.04 -7.02
N THR A 8 16.06 8.19 -7.22
CA THR A 8 15.55 9.02 -6.12
C THR A 8 14.44 8.30 -5.36
N LEU A 9 13.52 7.66 -6.10
CA LEU A 9 12.44 6.88 -5.50
C LEU A 9 12.98 5.71 -4.67
N LYS A 10 13.93 4.93 -5.21
CA LYS A 10 14.59 3.84 -4.47
C LYS A 10 15.17 4.30 -3.14
N SER A 11 15.85 5.46 -3.13
CA SER A 11 16.39 6.01 -1.88
C SER A 11 15.29 6.36 -0.88
N ALA A 12 14.23 7.04 -1.33
CA ALA A 12 13.12 7.41 -0.47
C ALA A 12 12.40 6.19 0.12
N LEU A 13 12.15 5.16 -0.68
CA LEU A 13 11.55 3.90 -0.22
C LEU A 13 12.44 3.19 0.81
N GLN A 14 13.75 3.16 0.58
CA GLN A 14 14.69 2.59 1.54
C GLN A 14 14.71 3.36 2.87
N ASP A 15 14.60 4.69 2.82
CA ASP A 15 14.53 5.54 4.02
C ASP A 15 13.23 5.30 4.82
N ILE A 16 12.11 5.08 4.13
CA ILE A 16 10.84 4.68 4.76
C ILE A 16 11.00 3.35 5.51
N ILE A 17 11.55 2.32 4.85
CA ILE A 17 11.79 1.01 5.46
C ILE A 17 12.70 1.14 6.68
N ASN A 18 13.78 1.91 6.57
CA ASN A 18 14.75 2.06 7.67
C ASN A 18 14.19 2.84 8.86
N SER A 19 13.34 3.83 8.62
CA SER A 19 12.78 4.69 9.67
C SER A 19 11.60 4.06 10.40
N LYS A 20 10.76 3.28 9.69
CA LYS A 20 9.54 2.66 10.23
C LYS A 20 9.33 1.24 9.67
N PRO A 21 10.21 0.27 9.99
CA PRO A 21 10.26 -1.03 9.30
C PRO A 21 8.98 -1.88 9.39
N ASN A 22 8.14 -1.68 10.40
CA ASN A 22 6.89 -2.42 10.60
C ASN A 22 5.64 -1.61 10.22
N SER A 23 5.80 -0.53 9.45
CA SER A 23 4.69 0.30 9.00
C SER A 23 4.05 -0.23 7.71
N LEU A 24 2.82 0.18 7.43
CA LEU A 24 2.17 -0.09 6.13
C LEU A 24 3.00 0.48 4.98
N GLN A 25 3.58 1.68 5.15
CA GLN A 25 4.45 2.28 4.14
C GLN A 25 5.69 1.44 3.86
N ALA A 26 6.28 0.82 4.89
CA ALA A 26 7.43 -0.07 4.70
C ALA A 26 7.05 -1.36 3.95
N ALA A 27 5.83 -1.88 4.14
CA ALA A 27 5.34 -3.01 3.37
C ALA A 27 5.17 -2.67 1.88
N VAL A 28 4.51 -1.55 1.57
CA VAL A 28 4.37 -1.05 0.19
C VAL A 28 5.74 -0.76 -0.44
N ALA A 29 6.63 -0.09 0.31
CA ALA A 29 7.97 0.22 -0.15
C ALA A 29 8.81 -1.03 -0.46
N SER A 30 8.66 -2.10 0.33
CA SER A 30 9.37 -3.35 0.12
C SER A 30 8.95 -4.01 -1.19
N GLU A 31 7.64 -4.13 -1.44
CA GLU A 31 7.11 -4.65 -2.72
C GLU A 31 7.54 -3.77 -3.90
N ALA A 32 7.44 -2.44 -3.77
CA ALA A 32 7.85 -1.52 -4.83
C ALA A 32 9.34 -1.62 -5.20
N LEU A 33 10.22 -1.93 -4.23
CA LEU A 33 11.67 -2.06 -4.46
C LEU A 33 12.06 -3.32 -5.25
N ASP A 34 11.20 -4.34 -5.25
CA ASP A 34 11.39 -5.56 -6.04
C ASP A 34 11.06 -5.35 -7.53
N HIS A 35 10.43 -4.21 -7.87
CA HIS A 35 10.11 -3.85 -9.25
C HIS A 35 11.21 -2.98 -9.88
N GLU A 36 11.47 -3.20 -11.18
CA GLU A 36 12.44 -2.41 -11.92
C GLU A 36 12.01 -0.95 -12.04
N ASP A 37 10.74 -0.69 -12.36
CA ASP A 37 10.14 0.64 -12.46
C ASP A 37 9.12 0.88 -11.35
N ILE A 38 9.53 1.68 -10.36
CA ILE A 38 8.71 2.04 -9.20
C ILE A 38 7.45 2.80 -9.63
N LYS A 39 7.53 3.67 -10.64
CA LYS A 39 6.35 4.43 -11.05
C LYS A 39 5.31 3.53 -11.67
N CYS A 40 5.73 2.60 -12.52
CA CYS A 40 4.85 1.58 -13.07
C CYS A 40 4.25 0.72 -11.96
N PHE A 41 5.02 0.33 -10.94
CA PHE A 41 4.46 -0.39 -9.79
C PHE A 41 3.29 0.35 -9.13
N PHE A 42 3.47 1.64 -8.79
CA PHE A 42 2.39 2.42 -8.17
C PHE A 42 1.20 2.61 -9.11
N SER A 43 1.46 2.92 -10.39
CA SER A 43 0.39 3.08 -11.40
C SER A 43 -0.42 1.80 -11.59
N ASP A 44 0.25 0.66 -11.73
CA ASP A 44 -0.40 -0.63 -11.94
C ASP A 44 -1.20 -1.06 -10.71
N LEU A 45 -0.65 -0.85 -9.51
CA LEU A 45 -1.34 -1.14 -8.25
C LEU A 45 -2.61 -0.29 -8.09
N LEU A 46 -2.56 1.01 -8.39
CA LEU A 46 -3.72 1.89 -8.26
C LEU A 46 -4.76 1.65 -9.36
N GLN A 47 -4.34 1.15 -10.52
CA GLN A 47 -5.26 0.81 -11.61
C GLN A 47 -5.92 -0.56 -11.43
N HIS A 48 -5.21 -1.55 -10.89
CA HIS A 48 -5.62 -2.95 -10.89
C HIS A 48 -5.86 -3.55 -9.50
N GLY A 49 -5.34 -2.91 -8.45
CA GLY A 49 -5.44 -3.36 -7.06
C GLY A 49 -4.64 -4.63 -6.76
N CYS A 50 -4.59 -5.00 -5.48
CA CYS A 50 -4.01 -6.25 -4.98
C CYS A 50 -4.70 -7.48 -5.57
N ILE A 51 -5.99 -7.35 -5.94
CA ILE A 51 -6.77 -8.42 -6.59
C ILE A 51 -6.14 -8.94 -7.90
N SER A 52 -5.29 -8.12 -8.55
CA SER A 52 -4.53 -8.54 -9.74
C SER A 52 -3.49 -9.64 -9.46
N GLY A 53 -3.13 -9.85 -8.18
CA GLY A 53 -2.07 -10.77 -7.77
C GLY A 53 -0.66 -10.21 -7.96
N MET A 54 -0.51 -8.90 -8.25
CA MET A 54 0.80 -8.29 -8.42
C MET A 54 1.60 -8.13 -7.11
N ILE A 55 0.92 -8.14 -5.97
CA ILE A 55 1.55 -7.99 -4.64
C ILE A 55 1.84 -9.37 -4.08
N GLY A 56 3.12 -9.78 -4.14
CA GLY A 56 3.54 -11.14 -3.84
C GLY A 56 3.23 -11.56 -2.41
N SER A 57 3.36 -10.62 -1.46
CA SER A 57 3.07 -10.84 -0.04
C SER A 57 1.57 -10.86 0.32
N LEU A 58 0.65 -10.64 -0.62
CA LEU A 58 -0.80 -10.54 -0.35
C LEU A 58 -1.66 -11.39 -1.31
N ILE A 59 -1.10 -12.46 -1.91
CA ILE A 59 -1.82 -13.33 -2.85
C ILE A 59 -2.74 -14.32 -2.12
N TYR A 60 -2.25 -15.01 -1.09
CA TYR A 60 -3.01 -16.05 -0.40
C TYR A 60 -3.70 -15.50 0.85
N TYR A 61 -4.85 -16.09 1.23
CA TYR A 61 -5.54 -15.72 2.46
C TYR A 61 -4.68 -15.87 3.71
N THR A 62 -3.78 -16.85 3.74
CA THR A 62 -2.82 -17.00 4.84
C THR A 62 -1.93 -15.77 4.99
N ASP A 63 -1.53 -15.18 3.87
CA ASP A 63 -0.64 -14.02 3.84
C ASP A 63 -1.41 -12.76 4.22
N THR A 64 -2.59 -12.55 3.63
CA THR A 64 -3.42 -11.39 3.96
C THR A 64 -3.92 -11.42 5.40
N HIS A 65 -4.18 -12.60 5.97
CA HIS A 65 -4.53 -12.74 7.40
C HIS A 65 -3.34 -12.43 8.30
N THR A 66 -2.15 -12.90 7.92
CA THR A 66 -0.91 -12.62 8.67
C THR A 66 -0.59 -11.13 8.64
N PHE A 67 -0.70 -10.49 7.47
CA PHE A 67 -0.52 -9.05 7.30
C PHE A 67 -1.53 -8.27 8.13
N PHE A 68 -2.81 -8.64 8.05
CA PHE A 68 -3.86 -8.00 8.85
C PHE A 68 -3.57 -8.08 10.35
N ASP A 69 -3.21 -9.26 10.85
CA ASP A 69 -2.95 -9.44 12.29
C ASP A 69 -1.68 -8.67 12.74
N ALA A 70 -0.67 -8.57 11.87
CA ALA A 70 0.56 -7.84 12.16
C ALA A 70 0.38 -6.30 12.16
N HIS A 71 -0.57 -5.79 11.38
CA HIS A 71 -0.78 -4.35 11.18
C HIS A 71 -2.16 -3.87 11.65
N TYR A 72 -2.88 -4.67 12.46
CA TYR A 72 -4.28 -4.44 12.83
C TYR A 72 -4.58 -3.00 13.26
N ASP A 73 -3.82 -2.45 14.21
CA ASP A 73 -4.06 -1.12 14.75
C ASP A 73 -3.93 -0.04 13.67
N ALA A 74 -2.91 -0.14 12.81
CA ALA A 74 -2.68 0.82 11.72
C ALA A 74 -3.76 0.71 10.62
N ILE A 75 -4.22 -0.50 10.34
CA ILE A 75 -5.31 -0.76 9.39
C ILE A 75 -6.63 -0.14 9.90
N GLU A 76 -6.93 -0.30 11.18
CA GLU A 76 -8.15 0.23 11.78
C GLU A 76 -8.13 1.75 11.94
N GLU A 77 -6.97 2.34 12.23
CA GLU A 77 -6.77 3.79 12.21
C GLU A 77 -7.02 4.35 10.80
N LEU A 78 -6.35 3.79 9.79
CA LEU A 78 -6.53 4.20 8.39
C LEU A 78 -7.98 4.03 7.91
N ARG A 79 -8.65 2.94 8.29
CA ARG A 79 -10.07 2.72 7.96
C ARG A 79 -10.97 3.80 8.60
N GLN A 80 -10.72 4.18 9.84
CA GLN A 80 -11.50 5.23 10.52
C GLN A 80 -11.30 6.57 9.82
N GLU A 81 -10.05 6.96 9.58
CA GLU A 81 -9.73 8.20 8.87
C GLU A 81 -10.37 8.26 7.49
N TYR A 82 -10.29 7.16 6.73
CA TYR A 82 -10.90 7.06 5.41
C TYR A 82 -12.41 7.28 5.45
N GLN A 83 -13.12 6.57 6.34
CA GLN A 83 -14.57 6.69 6.50
C GLN A 83 -15.00 8.10 6.95
N ASP A 84 -14.24 8.71 7.86
CA ASP A 84 -14.49 10.07 8.32
C ASP A 84 -14.34 11.09 7.17
N ASN A 85 -13.37 10.87 6.28
CA ASN A 85 -13.13 11.71 5.11
C ASN A 85 -14.23 11.60 4.05
N ILE A 86 -14.75 10.39 3.79
CA ILE A 86 -15.81 10.18 2.80
C ILE A 86 -17.22 10.36 3.37
N GLY A 87 -17.36 10.36 4.70
CA GLY A 87 -18.63 10.52 5.40
C GLY A 87 -19.53 9.28 5.38
N GLU A 88 -19.00 8.11 5.01
CA GLU A 88 -19.74 6.85 4.95
C GLU A 88 -18.90 5.64 5.42
N PRO A 89 -19.54 4.60 5.99
CA PRO A 89 -18.83 3.38 6.38
C PRO A 89 -18.28 2.62 5.17
N LEU A 90 -17.14 1.97 5.35
CA LEU A 90 -16.55 1.12 4.33
C LEU A 90 -17.34 -0.19 4.19
N GLU A 91 -17.82 -0.49 2.99
CA GLU A 91 -18.51 -1.75 2.71
C GLU A 91 -17.50 -2.91 2.59
N ILE A 92 -17.40 -3.71 3.65
CA ILE A 92 -16.50 -4.86 3.71
C ILE A 92 -17.08 -6.02 2.89
N LYS A 93 -16.32 -6.46 1.88
CA LYS A 93 -16.71 -7.55 1.00
C LYS A 93 -16.03 -8.86 1.41
N GLU A 94 -16.76 -9.96 1.28
CA GLU A 94 -16.26 -11.33 1.45
C GLU A 94 -15.50 -11.58 2.77
N ASN A 95 -14.18 -11.76 2.69
CA ASN A 95 -13.32 -12.05 3.82
C ASN A 95 -12.77 -10.75 4.43
N LEU A 96 -13.17 -10.47 5.67
CA LEU A 96 -12.79 -9.26 6.42
C LEU A 96 -11.29 -8.97 6.39
N LYS A 97 -10.46 -9.93 6.80
CA LYS A 97 -9.00 -9.73 6.92
C LYS A 97 -8.36 -9.49 5.56
N ASN A 98 -8.79 -10.24 4.55
CA ASN A 98 -8.31 -10.06 3.18
C ASN A 98 -8.67 -8.68 2.64
N PHE A 99 -9.94 -8.31 2.77
CA PHE A 99 -10.46 -7.04 2.29
C PHE A 99 -9.73 -5.86 2.94
N LEU A 100 -9.57 -5.88 4.26
CA LEU A 100 -8.90 -4.81 4.98
C LEU A 100 -7.38 -4.79 4.77
N ALA A 101 -6.75 -5.94 4.54
CA ALA A 101 -5.33 -6.00 4.16
C ALA A 101 -5.10 -5.34 2.80
N TRP A 102 -5.90 -5.70 1.78
CA TRP A 102 -5.81 -5.08 0.45
C TRP A 102 -6.15 -3.60 0.48
N PHE A 103 -7.26 -3.22 1.13
CA PHE A 103 -7.65 -1.81 1.30
C PHE A 103 -6.51 -1.00 1.91
N ALA A 104 -5.93 -1.46 3.03
CA ALA A 104 -4.88 -0.71 3.70
C ALA A 104 -3.60 -0.61 2.86
N PHE A 105 -3.25 -1.67 2.12
CA PHE A 105 -2.09 -1.66 1.24
C PHE A 105 -2.29 -0.67 0.07
N GLU A 106 -3.44 -0.73 -0.59
CA GLU A 106 -3.80 0.13 -1.74
C GLU A 106 -3.92 1.60 -1.33
N GLU A 107 -4.62 1.91 -0.24
CA GLU A 107 -4.77 3.28 0.27
C GLU A 107 -3.42 3.86 0.74
N THR A 108 -2.59 3.06 1.42
CA THR A 108 -1.23 3.48 1.77
C THR A 108 -0.41 3.77 0.51
N ALA A 109 -0.50 2.93 -0.52
CA ALA A 109 0.21 3.15 -1.78
C ALA A 109 -0.27 4.43 -2.49
N TYR A 110 -1.56 4.73 -2.46
CA TYR A 110 -2.13 5.97 -2.98
C TYR A 110 -1.54 7.20 -2.26
N GLN A 111 -1.56 7.22 -0.93
CA GLN A 111 -1.01 8.31 -0.13
C GLN A 111 0.50 8.49 -0.38
N MET A 112 1.25 7.39 -0.45
CA MET A 112 2.68 7.42 -0.78
C MET A 112 2.93 7.97 -2.19
N ALA A 113 2.13 7.61 -3.18
CA ALA A 113 2.27 8.13 -4.53
C ALA A 113 2.11 9.67 -4.58
N LEU A 114 1.14 10.21 -3.82
CA LEU A 114 0.96 11.66 -3.66
C LEU A 114 2.17 12.32 -2.97
N GLU A 115 2.67 11.75 -1.87
CA GLU A 115 3.83 12.26 -1.13
C GLU A 115 5.11 12.24 -1.97
N LEU A 116 5.28 11.22 -2.81
CA LEU A 116 6.42 11.06 -3.71
C LEU A 116 6.30 11.90 -5.00
N GLY A 117 5.16 12.58 -5.21
CA GLY A 117 4.89 13.40 -6.40
C GLY A 117 4.79 12.57 -7.68
N LEU A 118 4.20 11.37 -7.59
CA LEU A 118 3.91 10.53 -8.74
C LEU A 118 2.60 10.98 -9.40
N GLU A 119 2.58 10.97 -10.73
CA GLU A 119 1.34 11.12 -11.51
C GLU A 119 0.74 9.71 -11.62
N VAL A 120 -0.34 9.47 -10.87
CA VAL A 120 -1.06 8.19 -10.76
C VAL A 120 -2.56 8.38 -10.96
#